data_AF-A0A972F3L3-F1
#
_entry.id   AF-A0A972F3L3-F1
#
_cell.length_a   1.000
_cell.length_b   1.000
_cell.length_c   1.000
_cell.angle_alpha   90.00
_cell.angle_beta   90.00
_cell.angle_gamma   90.00
#
_symmetry.space_group_name_H-M   'P 1'
#
loop_
_entity.id
_entity.type
_entity.pdbx_description
1 polymer ?
#
loop_
_entity_poly.entity_id
_entity_poly.type
_entity_poly.pdbx_seq_one_letter_code
_entity_poly.pdbx_strand_id
1 'polypeptide(L)'
;MNGAGGKQEILGILYAHSLKPEIEVDGKVYKIELDIQDNGSDDVTGKTAAAKLVADKCVVVLGSYGSGVSIAAGDTFEDAALPAIGCSCTNPTVTAGRDYYFRICFLDPFQGSVMAGFSKEIVEGE
;
A
#
# COMPACT_ATOMS: atom_id res chain seq x y z
N MET A 1 -4.62 -16.11 -4.39
CA MET A 1 -5.89 -15.40 -4.14
C MET A 1 -5.66 -14.50 -2.95
N ASN A 2 -5.89 -13.19 -3.11
CA ASN A 2 -5.78 -12.23 -2.02
C ASN A 2 -6.61 -12.62 -0.80
N GLY A 3 -6.01 -12.53 0.40
CA GLY A 3 -6.72 -12.69 1.66
C GLY A 3 -7.83 -11.65 1.86
N ALA A 4 -8.68 -11.83 2.89
CA ALA A 4 -9.87 -11.01 3.08
C ALA A 4 -9.58 -9.49 3.13
N GLY A 5 -8.52 -9.07 3.83
CA GLY A 5 -8.10 -7.67 3.87
C GLY A 5 -7.60 -7.13 2.52
N GLY A 6 -6.73 -7.89 1.85
CA GLY A 6 -6.24 -7.52 0.51
C GLY A 6 -7.37 -7.42 -0.54
N LYS A 7 -8.40 -8.25 -0.41
CA LYS A 7 -9.60 -8.13 -1.25
C LYS A 7 -10.35 -6.82 -1.02
N GLN A 8 -10.51 -6.38 0.24
CA GLN A 8 -11.16 -5.10 0.55
C GLN A 8 -10.35 -3.91 0.02
N GLU A 9 -9.02 -3.97 0.12
CA GLU A 9 -8.11 -2.94 -0.41
C GLU A 9 -8.30 -2.77 -1.94
N ILE A 10 -8.30 -3.87 -2.69
CA ILE A 10 -8.53 -3.85 -4.14
C ILE A 10 -9.92 -3.31 -4.47
N LEU A 11 -10.96 -3.71 -3.73
CA LEU A 11 -12.32 -3.21 -3.95
C LEU A 11 -12.40 -1.69 -3.76
N GLY A 12 -11.68 -1.13 -2.78
CA GLY A 12 -11.57 0.32 -2.59
C GLY A 12 -10.93 1.02 -3.79
N ILE A 13 -9.82 0.47 -4.31
CA ILE A 13 -9.13 1.01 -5.49
C ILE A 13 -10.03 0.94 -6.73
N LEU A 14 -10.69 -0.20 -6.97
CA LEU A 14 -11.62 -0.38 -8.09
C LEU A 14 -12.81 0.59 -7.99
N TYR A 15 -13.33 0.81 -6.79
CA TYR A 15 -14.41 1.77 -6.59
C TYR A 15 -13.95 3.21 -6.90
N ALA A 16 -12.79 3.62 -6.39
CA ALA A 16 -12.22 4.93 -6.69
C ALA A 16 -11.99 5.12 -8.21
N HIS A 17 -11.45 4.11 -8.88
CA HIS A 17 -11.26 4.10 -10.34
C HIS A 17 -12.59 4.21 -11.09
N SER A 18 -13.65 3.52 -10.63
CA SER A 18 -14.98 3.61 -11.25
C SER A 18 -15.59 5.02 -11.20
N LEU A 19 -15.23 5.81 -10.17
CA LEU A 19 -15.65 7.19 -10.01
C LEU A 19 -14.75 8.18 -10.76
N LYS A 20 -13.44 7.89 -10.82
CA LYS A 20 -12.39 8.75 -11.39
C LYS A 20 -11.39 7.91 -12.21
N PRO A 21 -11.77 7.46 -13.41
CA PRO A 21 -10.92 6.61 -14.25
C PRO A 21 -9.90 7.40 -15.08
N GLU A 22 -9.90 8.73 -14.96
CA GLU A 22 -9.06 9.64 -15.73
C GLU A 22 -8.41 10.68 -14.81
N ILE A 23 -7.24 11.17 -15.22
CA ILE A 23 -6.50 12.22 -14.53
C ILE A 23 -6.03 13.27 -15.54
N GLU A 24 -6.07 14.54 -15.14
CA GLU A 24 -5.51 15.64 -15.91
C GLU A 24 -4.13 16.01 -15.37
N VAL A 25 -3.12 16.02 -16.24
CA VAL A 25 -1.75 16.43 -15.93
C VAL A 25 -1.31 17.41 -17.00
N ASP A 26 -0.87 18.60 -16.58
CA ASP A 26 -0.41 19.68 -17.47
C ASP A 26 -1.40 19.99 -18.61
N GLY A 27 -2.70 19.99 -18.32
CA GLY A 27 -3.77 20.27 -19.28
C GLY A 27 -4.11 19.13 -20.24
N LYS A 28 -3.51 17.94 -20.06
CA LYS A 28 -3.79 16.74 -20.86
C LYS A 28 -4.46 15.68 -20.00
N VAL A 29 -5.55 15.12 -20.52
CA VAL A 29 -6.29 14.03 -19.87
C VAL A 29 -5.70 12.67 -20.25
N TYR A 30 -5.44 11.86 -19.24
CA TYR A 30 -4.95 10.49 -19.34
C TYR A 30 -5.94 9.53 -18.72
N LYS A 31 -6.11 8.36 -19.34
CA LYS A 31 -6.85 7.24 -18.75
C LYS A 31 -5.95 6.49 -17.78
N ILE A 32 -6.50 6.14 -16.63
CA ILE A 32 -5.84 5.33 -15.62
C ILE A 32 -6.10 3.87 -15.97
N GLU A 33 -5.04 3.11 -16.19
CA GLU A 33 -5.08 1.65 -16.32
C GLU A 33 -4.59 1.00 -15.04
N LEU A 34 -5.28 -0.06 -14.61
CA LEU A 34 -4.94 -0.81 -13.40
C LEU A 34 -4.30 -2.14 -13.79
N ASP A 35 -3.04 -2.34 -13.39
CA ASP A 35 -2.41 -3.65 -13.37
C ASP A 35 -2.53 -4.24 -11.96
N ILE A 36 -3.29 -5.33 -11.83
CA ILE A 36 -3.60 -5.95 -10.54
C ILE A 36 -2.78 -7.23 -10.41
N GLN A 37 -1.84 -7.22 -9.48
CA GLN A 37 -1.02 -8.38 -9.14
C GLN A 37 -1.43 -8.98 -7.78
N ASP A 38 -1.41 -10.31 -7.69
CA ASP A 38 -1.63 -11.06 -6.45
C ASP A 38 -0.27 -11.48 -5.88
N ASN A 39 0.03 -11.04 -4.67
CA ASN A 39 1.30 -11.32 -4.02
C ASN A 39 1.30 -12.60 -3.18
N GLY A 40 0.25 -13.41 -3.24
CA GLY A 40 0.17 -14.70 -2.55
C GLY A 40 0.12 -14.61 -1.02
N SER A 41 0.18 -13.40 -0.45
CA SER A 41 0.45 -13.16 0.98
C SER A 41 1.78 -13.77 1.45
N ASP A 42 2.77 -13.86 0.55
CA ASP A 42 4.10 -14.39 0.84
C ASP A 42 5.21 -13.54 0.20
N ASP A 43 6.39 -13.59 0.80
CA ASP A 43 7.49 -12.70 0.41
C ASP A 43 8.04 -12.99 -1.00
N VAL A 44 8.02 -14.25 -1.44
CA VAL A 44 8.59 -14.66 -2.75
C VAL A 44 7.68 -14.21 -3.88
N THR A 45 6.39 -14.49 -3.75
CA THR A 45 5.38 -14.07 -4.72
C THR A 45 5.23 -12.54 -4.70
N GLY A 46 5.34 -11.90 -3.54
CA GLY A 46 5.36 -10.44 -3.43
C GLY A 46 6.48 -9.76 -4.20
N LYS A 47 7.73 -10.27 -4.10
CA LYS A 47 8.84 -9.77 -4.92
C LYS A 47 8.60 -9.99 -6.41
N THR A 48 8.04 -11.12 -6.79
CA THR A 48 7.73 -11.45 -8.19
C THR A 48 6.65 -10.51 -8.75
N ALA A 49 5.58 -10.27 -7.99
CA ALA A 49 4.53 -9.31 -8.33
C ALA A 49 5.09 -7.88 -8.48
N ALA A 50 5.95 -7.45 -7.56
CA ALA A 50 6.62 -6.15 -7.64
C ALA A 50 7.48 -6.02 -8.91
N ALA A 51 8.29 -7.05 -9.21
CA ALA A 51 9.11 -7.07 -10.42
C ALA A 51 8.27 -7.02 -11.70
N LYS A 52 7.09 -7.67 -11.70
CA LYS A 52 6.14 -7.62 -12.81
C LYS A 52 5.61 -6.19 -13.02
N LEU A 53 5.15 -5.52 -11.97
CA LEU A 53 4.69 -4.12 -12.05
C LEU A 53 5.76 -3.16 -12.59
N VAL A 54 7.02 -3.35 -12.18
CA VAL A 54 8.15 -2.60 -12.74
C VAL A 54 8.34 -2.90 -14.23
N ALA A 55 8.32 -4.19 -14.60
CA ALA A 55 8.49 -4.62 -16.00
C ALA A 55 7.35 -4.12 -16.92
N ASP A 56 6.14 -4.04 -16.38
CA ASP A 56 4.95 -3.50 -17.07
C ASP A 56 4.95 -1.97 -17.14
N LYS A 57 5.98 -1.32 -16.58
CA LYS A 57 6.16 0.13 -16.59
C LYS A 57 5.02 0.87 -15.91
N CYS A 58 4.48 0.30 -14.83
CA CYS A 58 3.60 1.05 -13.94
C CYS A 58 4.32 2.31 -13.45
N VAL A 59 3.57 3.41 -13.33
CA VAL A 59 4.12 4.72 -12.90
C VAL A 59 3.98 4.96 -11.39
N VAL A 60 3.10 4.19 -10.74
CA VAL A 60 2.88 4.19 -9.29
C VAL A 60 2.31 2.84 -8.87
N VAL A 61 2.64 2.40 -7.66
CA VAL A 61 2.08 1.19 -7.05
C VAL A 61 1.19 1.58 -5.86
N LEU A 62 0.02 0.94 -5.75
CA LEU A 62 -0.88 1.05 -4.60
C LEU A 62 -0.95 -0.29 -3.86
N GLY A 63 -0.82 -0.24 -2.54
CA GLY A 63 -0.75 -1.44 -1.68
C GLY A 63 0.67 -1.71 -1.16
N SER A 64 0.91 -2.85 -0.51
CA SER A 64 -0.05 -3.93 -0.26
C SER A 64 -0.63 -3.87 1.16
N TYR A 65 -1.73 -4.59 1.38
CA TYR A 65 -2.34 -4.83 2.68
C TYR A 65 -1.33 -5.35 3.74
N GLY A 66 -0.48 -6.31 3.38
CA GLY A 66 0.41 -6.98 4.31
C GLY A 66 1.74 -6.24 4.50
N SER A 67 2.10 -5.92 5.73
CA SER A 67 3.39 -5.28 6.07
C SER A 67 4.62 -6.10 5.65
N GLY A 68 4.64 -7.41 5.91
CA GLY A 68 5.78 -8.27 5.56
C GLY A 68 6.07 -8.30 4.06
N VAL A 69 5.02 -8.52 3.26
CA VAL A 69 5.12 -8.55 1.80
C VAL A 69 5.51 -7.18 1.23
N SER A 70 4.99 -6.10 1.82
CA SER A 70 5.34 -4.72 1.43
C SER A 70 6.82 -4.42 1.71
N ILE A 71 7.35 -4.88 2.85
CA ILE A 71 8.79 -4.77 3.18
C ILE A 71 9.62 -5.59 2.18
N ALA A 72 9.19 -6.81 1.85
CA ALA A 72 9.90 -7.68 0.92
C ALA A 72 9.96 -7.10 -0.51
N ALA A 73 8.90 -6.42 -0.94
CA ALA A 73 8.81 -5.76 -2.25
C ALA A 73 9.51 -4.40 -2.31
N GLY A 74 9.80 -3.77 -1.17
CA GLY A 74 10.25 -2.38 -1.11
C GLY A 74 11.53 -2.12 -1.89
N ASP A 75 12.51 -3.03 -1.82
CA ASP A 75 13.79 -2.86 -2.53
C ASP A 75 13.61 -2.88 -4.05
N THR A 76 12.70 -3.70 -4.56
CA THR A 76 12.37 -3.76 -5.99
C THR A 76 11.85 -2.41 -6.51
N PHE A 77 11.04 -1.71 -5.71
CA PHE A 77 10.50 -0.41 -6.07
C PHE A 77 11.54 0.71 -5.93
N GLU A 78 12.36 0.65 -4.87
CA GLU A 78 13.47 1.58 -4.64
C GLU A 78 14.50 1.53 -5.78
N ASP A 79 14.97 0.33 -6.13
CA ASP A 79 15.96 0.12 -7.20
C ASP A 79 15.45 0.58 -8.57
N ALA A 80 14.13 0.49 -8.80
CA ALA A 80 13.48 0.93 -10.01
C ALA A 80 13.09 2.43 -10.00
N ALA A 81 13.30 3.13 -8.88
CA ALA A 81 12.78 4.48 -8.64
C ALA A 81 11.26 4.59 -8.94
N LEU A 82 10.51 3.53 -8.64
CA LEU A 82 9.06 3.44 -8.83
C LEU A 82 8.36 3.75 -7.50
N PRO A 83 7.64 4.88 -7.38
CA PRO A 83 6.95 5.20 -6.14
C PRO A 83 5.85 4.17 -5.82
N ALA A 84 5.87 3.68 -4.58
CA ALA A 84 4.85 2.81 -4.02
C ALA A 84 4.14 3.49 -2.84
N ILE A 85 2.84 3.25 -2.69
CA ILE A 85 2.00 3.82 -1.62
C ILE A 85 1.30 2.68 -0.88
N GLY A 86 1.74 2.43 0.33
CA GLY A 86 1.13 1.50 1.27
C GLY A 86 -0.27 1.95 1.69
N CYS A 87 -1.29 1.18 1.30
CA CYS A 87 -2.68 1.48 1.61
C CYS A 87 -3.08 1.01 3.02
N SER A 88 -2.61 -0.16 3.47
CA SER A 88 -2.99 -0.71 4.78
C SER A 88 -1.84 -1.26 5.62
N CYS A 89 -0.61 -1.29 5.11
CA CYS A 89 0.56 -1.84 5.80
C CYS A 89 1.11 -0.89 6.88
N THR A 90 0.84 -1.22 8.14
CA THR A 90 1.03 -0.35 9.31
C THR A 90 2.44 -0.37 9.90
N ASN A 91 3.26 -1.36 9.55
CA ASN A 91 4.59 -1.51 10.13
C ASN A 91 5.52 -0.37 9.70
N PRO A 92 6.27 0.28 10.62
CA PRO A 92 7.17 1.38 10.29
C PRO A 92 8.23 1.05 9.24
N THR A 93 8.73 -0.19 9.23
CA THR A 93 9.80 -0.64 8.34
C THR A 93 9.39 -0.61 6.86
N VAL A 94 8.08 -0.55 6.56
CA VAL A 94 7.61 -0.38 5.18
C VAL A 94 8.14 0.91 4.55
N THR A 95 8.25 1.99 5.32
CA THR A 95 8.65 3.31 4.80
C THR A 95 9.96 3.82 5.40
N ALA A 96 10.44 3.22 6.49
CA ALA A 96 11.61 3.73 7.19
C ALA A 96 12.87 3.57 6.34
N GLY A 97 13.56 4.69 6.05
CA GLY A 97 14.79 4.70 5.28
C GLY A 97 14.62 4.39 3.80
N ARG A 98 13.42 4.62 3.24
CA ARG A 98 13.11 4.43 1.82
C ARG A 98 12.66 5.75 1.20
N ASP A 99 13.16 6.08 0.01
CA ASP A 99 12.82 7.32 -0.68
C ASP A 99 11.62 7.13 -1.62
N TYR A 100 11.33 5.90 -2.05
CA TYR A 100 10.27 5.59 -3.00
C TYR A 100 9.08 4.84 -2.38
N TYR A 101 9.03 4.66 -1.06
CA TYR A 101 7.90 4.00 -0.39
C TYR A 101 7.19 4.93 0.59
N PHE A 102 5.96 5.26 0.27
CA PHE A 102 5.06 6.11 1.04
C PHE A 102 3.89 5.31 1.61
N ARG A 103 3.04 5.93 2.44
CA ARG A 103 1.81 5.30 2.93
C ARG A 103 0.75 6.31 3.30
N ILE A 104 -0.50 5.85 3.32
CA ILE A 104 -1.67 6.62 3.78
C ILE A 104 -2.20 6.16 5.14
N CYS A 105 -1.85 4.94 5.58
CA CYS A 105 -2.31 4.37 6.85
C CYS A 105 -1.47 4.84 8.04
N PHE A 106 -2.05 4.78 9.24
CA PHE A 106 -1.34 5.08 10.48
C PHE A 106 -0.37 3.97 10.88
N LEU A 107 0.64 4.36 11.65
CA LEU A 107 1.69 3.50 12.18
C LEU A 107 1.23 2.61 13.32
N ASP A 108 1.75 1.38 13.39
CA ASP A 108 1.53 0.48 14.55
C ASP A 108 1.83 1.17 15.91
N PRO A 109 2.98 1.87 16.10
CA PRO A 109 3.23 2.62 17.34
C PRO A 109 2.18 3.70 17.66
N PHE A 110 1.69 4.40 16.65
CA PHE A 110 0.69 5.46 16.85
C PHE A 110 -0.66 4.85 17.24
N GLN A 111 -1.13 3.87 16.46
CA GLN A 111 -2.37 3.15 16.74
C GLN A 111 -2.35 2.50 18.12
N GLY A 112 -1.23 1.87 18.49
CA GLY A 112 -1.03 1.26 19.81
C GLY A 112 -1.08 2.28 20.95
N SER A 113 -0.45 3.45 20.77
CA SER A 113 -0.45 4.51 21.79
C SER A 113 -1.85 5.09 22.00
N VAL A 114 -2.62 5.31 20.92
CA VAL A 114 -4.01 5.77 21.00
C VAL A 114 -4.88 4.75 21.71
N MET A 115 -4.76 3.46 21.38
CA MET A 115 -5.54 2.38 22.01
C MET A 115 -5.22 2.24 23.50
N ALA A 116 -3.95 2.34 23.88
CA ALA A 116 -3.52 2.30 25.27
C ALA A 116 -4.07 3.50 26.06
N GLY A 117 -4.05 4.70 25.47
CA GLY A 117 -4.66 5.90 26.05
C GLY A 117 -6.16 5.75 26.29
N PHE A 118 -6.90 5.33 25.26
CA PHE A 118 -8.34 5.10 25.35
C PHE A 118 -8.71 4.01 26.39
N SER A 119 -7.92 2.93 26.45
CA SER A 119 -8.13 1.88 27.46
C SER A 119 -7.93 2.40 28.88
N LYS A 120 -6.94 3.28 29.08
CA LYS A 120 -6.68 3.91 30.37
C LYS A 120 -7.85 4.80 30.79
N GLU A 121 -8.35 5.66 29.90
CA GLU A 121 -9.51 6.53 30.16
C GLU A 121 -10.74 5.72 30.62
N ILE A 122 -11.07 4.64 29.91
CA ILE A 122 -12.20 3.76 30.28
C ILE A 122 -12.02 3.15 31.67
N VAL A 123 -10.82 2.67 32.01
CA VAL A 123 -10.58 1.98 33.28
C VAL A 123 -10.56 2.97 34.45
N GLU A 124 -10.05 4.19 34.24
CA GLU A 124 -10.00 5.23 35.26
C GLU A 124 -11.36 5.93 35.48
N GLY A 125 -12.34 5.69 34.60
CA GLY A 125 -13.73 6.12 34.77
C GLY A 125 -13.97 7.59 34.41
N GLU A 126 -13.14 8.17 33.56
CA GLU A 126 -13.37 9.49 32.93
C GLU A 126 -14.15 9.37 31.61
#